data_AF-A0A8D9H7P2-F1
#
_entry.id   AF-A0A8D9H7P2-F1
#
_cell.length_a   1.000
_cell.length_b   1.000
_cell.length_c   1.000
_cell.angle_alpha   90.00
_cell.angle_beta   90.00
_cell.angle_gamma   90.00
#
_symmetry.space_group_name_H-M   'P 1'
#
loop_
_entity.id
_entity.type
_entity.pdbx_description
1 polymer ?
#
loop_
_entity_poly.entity_id
_entity_poly.type
_entity_poly.pdbx_seq_one_letter_code
_entity_poly.pdbx_strand_id
1 'polypeptide(L)'
;MDVMMEYVGSLHAETLRQSRAMFVAPWFSAHLQGKGRSFRAARRKTLIAADSRVTKFLTTEGKQWGVDVDTLYAPMIWDGDHWVGLCIRLTTWDVLVLDPRPGYKSVEEVATLMAPVVEMLPYLAKK
;
A
#
# COMPACT_ATOMS: atom_id res chain seq x y z
N MET A 1 -3.14 10.49 10.51
CA MET A 1 -2.34 9.27 10.26
C MET A 1 -1.00 9.58 9.62
N ASP A 2 -0.88 10.56 8.71
CA ASP A 2 0.40 10.91 8.07
C ASP A 2 1.52 11.23 9.07
N VAL A 3 1.27 12.16 10.00
CA VAL A 3 2.22 12.54 11.07
C VAL A 3 2.65 11.33 11.91
N MET A 4 1.74 10.39 12.16
CA MET A 4 2.05 9.18 12.92
C MET A 4 2.97 8.25 12.12
N MET A 5 2.74 8.08 10.82
CA MET A 5 3.61 7.26 9.97
C MET A 5 5.02 7.85 9.87
N GLU A 6 5.13 9.17 9.77
CA GLU A 6 6.42 9.87 9.77
C GLU A 6 7.15 9.73 11.12
N TYR A 7 6.43 9.92 12.23
CA TYR A 7 6.98 9.77 13.57
C TYR A 7 7.47 8.34 13.83
N VAL A 8 6.62 7.33 13.58
CA VAL A 8 6.96 5.92 13.80
C VAL A 8 8.05 5.46 12.82
N GLY A 9 8.04 5.95 11.58
CA GLY A 9 9.11 5.70 10.61
C GLY A 9 10.45 6.24 11.08
N SER A 10 10.46 7.44 11.65
CA SER A 10 11.68 8.05 12.23
C SER A 10 12.15 7.30 13.48
N LEU A 11 11.21 6.94 14.37
CA LEU A 11 11.49 6.22 15.61
C LEU A 11 12.12 4.83 15.36
N HIS A 12 11.71 4.14 14.29
CA HIS A 12 12.16 2.79 13.95
C HIS A 12 13.04 2.73 12.69
N ALA A 13 13.69 3.84 12.33
CA ALA A 13 14.43 3.95 11.07
C ALA A 13 15.51 2.87 10.88
N GLU A 14 16.22 2.49 11.94
CA GLU A 14 17.24 1.43 11.90
C GLU A 14 16.61 0.07 11.60
N THR A 15 15.57 -0.30 12.35
CA THR A 15 14.86 -1.57 12.19
C THR A 15 14.27 -1.68 10.79
N LEU A 16 13.62 -0.63 10.30
CA LEU A 16 13.06 -0.57 8.95
C LEU A 16 14.13 -0.74 7.88
N ARG A 17 15.30 -0.11 8.05
CA ARG A 17 16.41 -0.25 7.10
C ARG A 17 16.96 -1.67 7.07
N GLN A 18 17.19 -2.28 8.23
CA GLN A 18 17.68 -3.65 8.34
C GLN A 18 16.70 -4.67 7.75
N SER A 19 15.39 -4.46 7.96
CA SER A 19 14.34 -5.31 7.40
C SER A 19 13.95 -4.94 5.96
N ARG A 20 14.63 -3.97 5.34
CA ARG A 20 14.31 -3.46 3.99
C ARG A 20 12.82 -3.12 3.86
N ALA A 21 12.30 -2.43 4.86
CA ALA A 21 10.91 -2.03 4.95
C ALA A 21 10.77 -0.51 5.01
N MET A 22 9.58 -0.01 4.70
CA MET A 22 9.24 1.40 4.91
C MET A 22 7.75 1.58 5.20
N PHE A 23 7.40 2.67 5.87
CA PHE A 23 6.03 3.14 5.93
C PHE A 23 5.71 3.97 4.68
N VAL A 24 4.47 3.87 4.21
CA VAL A 24 3.91 4.78 3.21
C VAL A 24 2.73 5.52 3.81
N ALA A 25 2.47 6.71 3.30
CA ALA A 25 1.41 7.55 3.84
C ALA A 25 0.01 7.03 3.44
N PRO A 26 -1.03 7.28 4.26
CA PRO A 26 -2.42 6.88 4.02
C PRO A 26 -2.98 7.20 2.63
N TRP A 27 -2.53 8.31 2.02
CA TRP A 27 -3.00 8.66 0.69
C TRP A 27 -2.63 7.59 -0.37
N PHE A 28 -1.60 6.77 -0.14
CA PHE A 28 -1.21 5.67 -1.03
C PHE A 28 -2.35 4.65 -1.18
N SER A 29 -2.83 4.08 -0.08
CA SER A 29 -3.92 3.09 -0.11
C SER A 29 -5.24 3.73 -0.57
N ALA A 30 -5.52 4.96 -0.15
CA ALA A 30 -6.69 5.72 -0.59
C ALA A 30 -6.68 5.98 -2.11
N HIS A 31 -5.50 6.24 -2.69
CA HIS A 31 -5.37 6.41 -4.14
C HIS A 31 -5.70 5.11 -4.89
N LEU A 32 -5.19 3.95 -4.42
CA LEU A 32 -5.50 2.65 -5.02
C LEU A 32 -7.00 2.34 -4.94
N GLN A 33 -7.61 2.56 -3.77
CA GLN A 33 -9.07 2.41 -3.59
C GLN A 33 -9.85 3.28 -4.58
N GLY A 34 -9.46 4.56 -4.73
CA GLY A 34 -10.11 5.50 -5.64
C GLY A 34 -9.98 5.14 -7.13
N LYS A 35 -8.87 4.51 -7.53
CA LYS A 35 -8.61 4.14 -8.93
C LYS A 35 -9.18 2.80 -9.35
N GLY A 36 -9.59 1.94 -8.44
CA GLY A 36 -10.00 0.56 -8.74
C GLY A 36 -11.04 0.41 -9.86
N ARG A 37 -12.04 1.32 -9.96
CA ARG A 37 -13.02 1.30 -11.06
C ARG A 37 -12.37 1.64 -12.41
N SER A 38 -11.62 2.75 -12.47
CA SER A 38 -10.92 3.16 -13.68
C SER A 38 -9.87 2.15 -14.12
N PHE A 39 -9.20 1.49 -13.17
CA PHE A 39 -8.21 0.47 -13.42
C PHE A 39 -8.83 -0.77 -14.10
N ARG A 40 -9.95 -1.27 -13.57
CA ARG A 40 -10.68 -2.41 -14.15
C ARG A 40 -11.24 -2.11 -15.55
N ALA A 41 -11.64 -0.87 -15.81
CA ALA A 41 -12.13 -0.46 -17.12
C ALA A 41 -11.01 -0.20 -18.16
N ALA A 42 -9.77 0.01 -17.72
CA ALA A 42 -8.69 0.42 -18.60
C ALA A 42 -8.14 -0.74 -19.45
N ARG A 43 -8.04 -0.53 -20.77
CA ARG A 43 -7.33 -1.46 -21.68
C ARG A 43 -5.82 -1.50 -21.41
N ARG A 44 -5.23 -0.37 -21.02
CA ARG A 44 -3.80 -0.24 -20.67
C ARG A 44 -3.65 0.05 -19.18
N LYS A 45 -3.71 -1.00 -18.36
CA LYS A 45 -3.61 -0.95 -16.88
C LYS A 45 -2.37 -0.22 -16.37
N THR A 46 -1.25 -0.34 -17.08
CA THR A 46 0.02 0.31 -16.75
C THR A 46 -0.06 1.84 -16.75
N LEU A 47 -0.95 2.47 -17.53
CA LEU A 47 -1.10 3.93 -17.56
C LEU A 47 -1.86 4.45 -16.34
N ILE A 48 -2.74 3.64 -15.76
CA ILE A 48 -3.46 3.99 -14.53
C ILE A 48 -2.56 3.78 -13.31
N ALA A 49 -1.74 2.72 -13.35
CA ALA A 49 -0.77 2.42 -12.30
C ALA A 49 0.44 3.38 -12.31
N ALA A 50 0.89 3.82 -13.47
CA ALA A 50 2.00 4.77 -13.63
C ALA A 50 1.60 6.24 -13.42
N ASP A 51 0.50 6.52 -12.70
CA ASP A 51 0.15 7.87 -12.30
C ASP A 51 1.35 8.46 -11.53
N SER A 52 1.90 9.55 -12.07
CA SER A 52 3.10 10.24 -11.57
C SER A 52 3.07 10.54 -10.07
N ARG A 53 1.88 10.66 -9.47
CA ARG A 53 1.72 10.91 -8.03
C ARG A 53 1.99 9.67 -7.20
N VAL A 54 1.65 8.48 -7.71
CA VAL A 54 1.98 7.21 -7.07
C VAL A 54 3.48 6.99 -7.19
N THR A 55 4.03 7.05 -8.41
CA THR A 55 5.46 6.84 -8.66
C THR A 55 6.38 7.84 -7.97
N LYS A 56 5.94 9.09 -7.77
CA LYS A 56 6.70 10.07 -6.98
C LYS A 56 6.87 9.60 -5.53
N PHE A 57 5.87 8.96 -4.93
CA PHE A 57 5.99 8.40 -3.58
C PHE A 57 6.69 7.05 -3.53
N LEU A 58 6.60 6.26 -4.60
CA LEU A 58 7.44 5.06 -4.80
C LEU A 58 8.94 5.40 -4.77
N THR A 59 9.31 6.67 -4.95
CA THR A 59 10.69 7.17 -5.01
C THR A 59 10.99 8.30 -4.01
N THR A 60 10.07 8.68 -3.11
CA THR A 60 10.24 9.90 -2.27
C THR A 60 11.37 9.80 -1.24
N GLU A 61 12.01 8.65 -1.05
CA GLU A 61 13.27 8.53 -0.29
C GLU A 61 14.48 8.14 -1.14
N GLY A 62 14.37 8.14 -2.48
CA GLY A 62 15.41 7.61 -3.38
C GLY A 62 15.56 6.08 -3.32
N LYS A 63 14.72 5.39 -2.57
CA LYS A 63 14.73 3.93 -2.42
C LYS A 63 13.91 3.28 -3.53
N GLN A 64 14.51 2.31 -4.22
CA GLN A 64 13.86 1.53 -5.25
C GLN A 64 13.16 0.29 -4.66
N TRP A 65 11.88 0.12 -4.98
CA TRP A 65 11.09 -1.05 -4.58
C TRP A 65 11.63 -2.34 -5.22
N GLY A 66 11.73 -3.40 -4.42
CA GLY A 66 12.36 -4.67 -4.79
C GLY A 66 13.89 -4.62 -4.88
N VAL A 67 14.52 -3.47 -4.61
CA VAL A 67 15.99 -3.31 -4.61
C VAL A 67 16.49 -2.80 -3.26
N ASP A 68 15.89 -1.74 -2.71
CA ASP A 68 16.19 -1.20 -1.37
C ASP A 68 15.12 -1.57 -0.35
N VAL A 69 13.89 -1.78 -0.83
CA VAL A 69 12.70 -2.02 -0.01
C VAL A 69 11.94 -3.23 -0.55
N ASP A 70 11.72 -4.24 0.30
CA ASP A 70 10.96 -5.45 -0.02
C ASP A 70 9.58 -5.47 0.64
N THR A 71 9.37 -4.67 1.69
CA THR A 71 8.10 -4.64 2.44
C THR A 71 7.61 -3.21 2.66
N LEU A 72 6.32 -3.00 2.43
CA LEU A 72 5.66 -1.71 2.68
C LEU A 72 4.62 -1.87 3.77
N TYR A 73 4.63 -0.93 4.71
CA TYR A 73 3.58 -0.78 5.69
C TYR A 73 2.71 0.41 5.31
N ALA A 74 1.44 0.15 4.98
CA ALA A 74 0.50 1.17 4.55
C ALA A 74 -0.73 1.17 5.46
N PRO A 75 -1.10 2.30 6.08
CA PRO A 75 -2.41 2.40 6.73
C PRO A 75 -3.50 2.48 5.65
N MET A 76 -4.65 1.88 5.91
CA MET A 76 -5.83 1.92 5.04
C MET A 76 -7.06 2.11 5.93
N ILE A 77 -8.01 2.91 5.44
CA ILE A 77 -9.29 3.13 6.14
C ILE A 77 -10.41 2.46 5.35
N TRP A 78 -11.22 1.69 6.06
CA TRP A 78 -12.45 1.07 5.56
C TRP A 78 -13.65 1.85 6.11
N ASP A 79 -14.60 2.14 5.22
CA ASP A 79 -15.87 2.84 5.51
C ASP A 79 -15.76 4.18 6.26
N GLY A 80 -14.57 4.76 6.33
CA GLY A 80 -14.32 6.07 6.92
C GLY A 80 -14.02 6.06 8.42
N ASP A 81 -14.09 4.91 9.10
CA ASP A 81 -13.89 4.82 10.55
C ASP A 81 -13.01 3.66 11.02
N HIS A 82 -12.80 2.64 10.18
CA HIS A 82 -12.08 1.44 10.56
C HIS A 82 -10.68 1.39 9.92
N TRP A 83 -9.66 1.71 10.71
CA TRP A 83 -8.26 1.68 10.27
C TRP A 83 -7.68 0.27 10.36
N VAL A 84 -7.03 -0.16 9.29
CA VAL A 84 -6.21 -1.36 9.24
C VAL A 84 -4.78 -1.01 8.81
N GLY A 85 -3.82 -1.83 9.23
CA GLY A 85 -2.48 -1.82 8.67
C GLY A 85 -2.39 -2.81 7.51
N LEU A 86 -1.71 -2.45 6.43
CA LEU A 86 -1.34 -3.36 5.37
C LEU A 86 0.17 -3.62 5.45
N CYS A 87 0.56 -4.88 5.42
CA CYS A 87 1.93 -5.31 5.18
C CYS A 87 1.99 -5.90 3.77
N ILE A 88 2.57 -5.16 2.84
CA ILE A 88 2.65 -5.52 1.42
C ILE A 88 4.06 -6.04 1.15
N ARG A 89 4.18 -7.32 0.82
CA ARG A 89 5.44 -7.94 0.45
C ARG A 89 5.62 -7.87 -1.06
N LEU A 90 6.62 -7.12 -1.51
CA LEU A 90 6.87 -6.83 -2.93
C LEU A 90 7.49 -8.01 -3.68
N THR A 91 8.16 -8.92 -2.96
CA THR A 91 8.79 -10.11 -3.55
C THR A 91 7.79 -11.22 -3.87
N THR A 92 6.80 -11.39 -2.99
CA THR A 92 5.78 -12.45 -3.05
C THR A 92 4.41 -11.94 -3.51
N TRP A 93 4.24 -10.62 -3.59
CA TRP A 93 2.99 -9.95 -3.98
C TRP A 93 1.78 -10.26 -3.10
N ASP A 94 2.03 -10.64 -1.86
CA ASP A 94 0.96 -10.84 -0.88
C ASP A 94 0.80 -9.62 0.03
N VAL A 95 -0.41 -9.50 0.55
CA VAL A 95 -0.79 -8.43 1.46
C VAL A 95 -1.36 -9.07 2.71
N LEU A 96 -0.68 -8.87 3.85
CA LEU A 96 -1.21 -9.19 5.16
C LEU A 96 -1.99 -7.99 5.69
N VAL A 97 -3.24 -8.21 6.09
CA VAL A 97 -4.07 -7.20 6.74
C VAL A 97 -3.93 -7.33 8.26
N LEU A 98 -3.48 -6.26 8.89
CA LEU A 98 -3.34 -6.09 10.34
C LEU A 98 -4.59 -5.35 10.84
N ASP A 99 -5.63 -6.13 11.15
CA ASP A 99 -6.93 -5.63 11.61
C ASP A 99 -6.96 -5.58 13.16
N PRO A 100 -7.17 -4.40 13.79
CA PRO A 100 -7.29 -4.28 15.24
C PRO A 100 -8.60 -4.82 15.82
N ARG A 101 -9.61 -5.11 14.99
CA ARG A 101 -10.87 -5.76 15.37
C ARG A 101 -11.22 -6.89 14.37
N PRO A 102 -10.50 -8.02 14.43
CA PRO A 102 -10.78 -9.17 13.57
C PRO A 102 -12.23 -9.62 13.68
N GLY A 103 -12.88 -9.89 12.54
CA GLY A 103 -14.28 -10.31 12.49
C GLY A 103 -15.28 -9.15 12.48
N TYR A 104 -14.84 -7.89 12.52
CA TYR A 104 -15.71 -6.74 12.25
C TYR A 104 -16.25 -6.74 10.82
N LYS A 105 -15.48 -7.30 9.88
CA LYS A 105 -15.88 -7.53 8.49
C LYS A 105 -15.75 -8.99 8.11
N SER A 106 -16.64 -9.45 7.23
CA SER A 106 -16.55 -10.77 6.63
C SER A 106 -15.36 -10.87 5.67
N VAL A 107 -14.94 -12.10 5.35
CA VAL A 107 -13.85 -12.33 4.40
C VAL A 107 -14.18 -11.75 3.02
N GLU A 108 -15.44 -11.82 2.61
CA GLU A 108 -15.94 -11.30 1.34
C GLU A 108 -15.93 -9.76 1.29
N GLU A 109 -16.29 -9.12 2.41
CA GLU A 109 -16.20 -7.66 2.54
C GLU A 109 -14.73 -7.21 2.47
N VAL A 110 -13.84 -7.88 3.20
CA VAL A 110 -12.40 -7.60 3.16
C VAL A 110 -11.85 -7.81 1.75
N ALA A 111 -12.21 -8.89 1.06
CA ALA A 111 -11.79 -9.15 -0.31
C ALA A 111 -12.24 -8.03 -1.26
N THR A 112 -13.47 -7.53 -1.10
CA THR A 112 -14.00 -6.42 -1.90
C THR A 112 -13.24 -5.11 -1.65
N LEU A 113 -12.95 -4.81 -0.38
CA LEU A 113 -12.20 -3.62 0.02
C LEU A 113 -10.75 -3.67 -0.45
N MET A 114 -10.14 -4.85 -0.43
CA MET A 114 -8.74 -5.09 -0.80
C MET A 114 -8.52 -5.25 -2.31
N ALA A 115 -9.56 -5.57 -3.09
CA ALA A 115 -9.44 -5.83 -4.53
C ALA A 115 -8.67 -4.73 -5.28
N PRO A 116 -8.92 -3.41 -5.09
CA PRO A 116 -8.16 -2.37 -5.79
C PRO A 116 -6.67 -2.39 -5.46
N VAL A 117 -6.29 -2.73 -4.23
CA VAL A 117 -4.89 -2.82 -3.81
C VAL A 117 -4.22 -3.99 -4.51
N VAL A 118 -4.80 -5.19 -4.37
CA VAL A 118 -4.21 -6.43 -4.91
C VAL A 118 -4.16 -6.41 -6.44
N GLU A 119 -5.18 -5.90 -7.12
CA GLU A 119 -5.23 -5.83 -8.58
C GLU A 119 -4.21 -4.86 -9.17
N MET A 120 -3.92 -3.75 -8.47
CA MET A 120 -3.03 -2.69 -8.97
C MET A 120 -1.57 -2.92 -8.61
N LEU A 121 -1.28 -3.56 -7.48
CA LEU A 121 0.08 -3.75 -6.95
C LEU A 121 1.09 -4.29 -7.99
N PRO A 122 0.81 -5.35 -8.76
CA PRO A 122 1.74 -5.89 -9.76
C PRO A 122 2.11 -4.90 -10.88
N TYR A 123 1.34 -3.83 -11.06
CA TYR A 123 1.56 -2.81 -12.08
C TYR A 123 2.30 -1.57 -11.56
N LEU A 124 2.46 -1.45 -10.23
CA LEU A 124 3.13 -0.32 -9.58
C LEU A 124 4.65 -0.50 -9.53
N ALA A 125 5.13 -1.70 -9.18
CA ALA A 125 6.55 -2.00 -9.25
C ALA A 125 6.88 -2.56 -10.64
N LYS A 126 7.18 -1.68 -11.59
CA LYS A 126 7.90 -2.12 -12.79
C LYS A 126 9.28 -2.60 -12.35
N LYS A 127 9.60 -3.86 -12.64
CA LYS A 127 11.00 -4.25 -12.88
C LYS A 127 11.53 -3.52 -14.10
#